data_AF-A0A377IAT6-F1
#
_entry.id   AF-A0A377IAT6-F1
#
_cell.length_a   1.000
_cell.length_b   1.000
_cell.length_c   1.000
_cell.angle_alpha   90.00
_cell.angle_beta   90.00
_cell.angle_gamma   90.00
#
_symmetry.space_group_name_H-M   'P 1'
#
loop_
_entity.id
_entity.type
_entity.pdbx_description
1 polymer ?
#
loop_
_entity_poly.entity_id
_entity_poly.type
_entity_poly.pdbx_seq_one_letter_code
_entity_poly.pdbx_strand_id
1 'polypeptide(L)'
;MKEYEYILLDCDEDASKEDVLKSLEGKTWERFESDYSCLDTIAEEILKENHLEWEIYDEEADGVCLAVKKANSEDFEVYYVQPRYSFTPRSNLMFDTDDFKDESVT
;
A
#
# COMPACT_ATOMS: atom_id res chain seq x y z
N MET A 1 -2.83 -9.66 -15.09
CA MET A 1 -3.02 -9.73 -13.63
C MET A 1 -2.47 -11.04 -13.09
N LYS A 2 -1.61 -10.93 -12.09
CA LYS A 2 -1.03 -12.01 -11.31
C LYS A 2 -1.87 -12.16 -10.04
N GLU A 3 -1.97 -13.39 -9.53
CA GLU A 3 -2.77 -13.70 -8.35
C GLU A 3 -1.91 -13.80 -7.09
N TYR A 4 -2.41 -13.23 -6.01
CA TYR A 4 -1.82 -13.14 -4.68
C TYR A 4 -2.84 -13.55 -3.62
N GLU A 5 -2.32 -13.85 -2.45
CA GLU A 5 -3.08 -14.20 -1.27
C GLU A 5 -2.59 -13.37 -0.08
N TYR A 6 -3.50 -12.89 0.76
CA TYR A 6 -3.14 -12.09 1.94
C TYR A 6 -3.97 -12.41 3.19
N ILE A 7 -3.43 -12.04 4.35
CA ILE A 7 -4.12 -12.07 5.65
C ILE A 7 -3.80 -10.77 6.40
N LEU A 8 -4.83 -10.11 6.90
CA LEU A 8 -4.70 -9.03 7.88
C LEU A 8 -4.35 -9.63 9.26
N LEU A 9 -3.17 -9.31 9.78
CA LEU A 9 -2.69 -9.80 11.07
C LEU A 9 -3.04 -8.83 12.20
N ASP A 10 -3.24 -9.37 13.40
CA ASP A 10 -3.45 -8.60 14.63
C ASP A 10 -2.09 -8.46 15.34
N CYS A 11 -1.23 -7.58 14.80
CA CYS A 11 0.09 -7.26 15.35
C CYS A 11 0.64 -5.92 14.81
N ASP A 12 1.65 -5.39 15.49
CA ASP A 12 2.28 -4.08 15.20
C ASP A 12 3.59 -4.19 14.39
N GLU A 13 4.23 -3.05 14.09
CA GLU A 13 5.48 -2.97 13.31
C GLU A 13 6.62 -3.84 13.89
N ASP A 14 6.72 -3.91 15.21
CA ASP A 14 7.76 -4.67 15.93
C ASP A 14 7.35 -6.13 16.26
N ALA A 15 6.37 -6.68 15.53
CA ALA A 15 5.83 -8.01 15.81
C ALA A 15 6.93 -9.10 15.83
N SER A 16 6.90 -9.94 16.87
CA SER A 16 7.75 -11.11 16.93
C SER A 16 7.22 -12.23 16.04
N LYS A 17 8.08 -13.22 15.75
CA LYS A 17 7.64 -14.45 15.06
C LYS A 17 6.48 -15.14 15.78
N GLU A 18 6.46 -15.11 17.11
CA GLU A 18 5.41 -15.76 17.91
C GLU A 18 4.07 -15.03 17.75
N ASP A 19 4.09 -13.70 17.72
CA ASP A 19 2.90 -12.87 17.51
C ASP A 19 2.31 -13.11 16.11
N VAL A 20 3.16 -13.14 15.08
CA VAL A 20 2.75 -13.44 13.71
C VAL A 20 2.11 -14.82 13.61
N LEU A 21 2.74 -15.85 14.16
CA LEU A 21 2.21 -17.23 14.11
C LEU A 21 0.86 -17.35 14.82
N LYS A 22 0.71 -16.68 15.97
CA LYS A 22 -0.55 -16.63 16.71
C LYS A 22 -1.64 -15.91 15.91
N SER A 23 -1.28 -14.81 15.24
CA SER A 23 -2.21 -14.04 14.40
C SER A 23 -2.64 -14.77 13.12
N LEU A 24 -1.82 -15.69 12.60
CA LEU A 24 -2.15 -16.52 11.44
C LEU A 24 -3.11 -17.66 11.77
N GLU A 25 -3.13 -18.12 13.02
CA GLU A 25 -3.88 -19.31 13.42
C GLU A 25 -5.39 -19.12 13.19
N GLY A 26 -5.98 -20.00 12.36
CA GLY A 26 -7.42 -19.99 12.08
C GLY A 26 -7.89 -18.93 11.07
N LYS A 27 -6.99 -18.12 10.51
CA LYS A 27 -7.32 -17.17 9.43
C LYS A 27 -7.29 -17.82 8.06
N THR A 28 -8.11 -17.29 7.15
CA THR A 28 -8.18 -17.73 5.75
C THR A 28 -7.47 -16.70 4.88
N TRP A 29 -6.73 -17.19 3.89
CA TRP A 29 -6.08 -16.35 2.90
C TRP A 29 -7.13 -15.76 1.94
N GLU A 30 -7.19 -14.43 1.88
CA GLU A 30 -8.01 -13.69 0.93
C GLU A 30 -7.28 -13.54 -0.40
N ARG A 31 -8.01 -13.51 -1.51
CA ARG A 31 -7.42 -13.40 -2.85
C ARG A 31 -7.27 -11.95 -3.28
N PHE A 32 -6.19 -11.67 -3.99
CA PHE A 32 -5.88 -10.36 -4.54
C PHE A 32 -5.27 -10.47 -5.94
N GLU A 33 -5.60 -9.57 -6.84
CA GLU A 33 -5.07 -9.55 -8.21
C GLU A 33 -4.35 -8.24 -8.49
N SER A 34 -3.17 -8.31 -9.10
CA SER A 34 -2.38 -7.12 -9.45
C SER A 34 -1.50 -7.33 -10.67
N ASP A 35 -1.16 -6.27 -11.38
CA ASP A 35 -0.17 -6.32 -12.47
C ASP A 35 1.28 -6.22 -11.98
N TYR A 36 1.51 -5.79 -10.73
CA TYR A 36 2.83 -5.72 -10.11
C TYR A 36 3.36 -7.12 -9.76
N SER A 37 4.63 -7.21 -9.36
CA SER A 37 5.30 -8.50 -9.06
C SER A 37 5.90 -8.61 -7.67
N CYS A 38 6.19 -7.47 -7.03
CA CYS A 38 6.90 -7.41 -5.75
C CYS A 38 5.90 -7.38 -4.59
N LEU A 39 6.09 -8.25 -3.60
CA LEU A 39 5.09 -8.47 -2.54
C LEU A 39 4.90 -7.26 -1.62
N ASP A 40 5.94 -6.43 -1.44
CA ASP A 40 5.88 -5.13 -0.78
C ASP A 40 4.91 -4.17 -1.50
N THR A 41 5.03 -4.05 -2.82
CA THR A 41 4.10 -3.26 -3.65
C THR A 41 2.69 -3.82 -3.58
N ILE A 42 2.55 -5.15 -3.53
CA ILE A 42 1.23 -5.79 -3.37
C ILE A 42 0.62 -5.47 -2.01
N ALA A 43 1.41 -5.45 -0.93
CA ALA A 43 0.92 -5.07 0.40
C ALA A 43 0.40 -3.61 0.40
N GLU A 44 1.10 -2.69 -0.29
CA GLU A 44 0.63 -1.31 -0.47
C GLU A 44 -0.70 -1.24 -1.23
N GLU A 45 -0.85 -2.00 -2.32
CA GLU A 45 -2.10 -2.02 -3.09
C GLU A 45 -3.27 -2.61 -2.30
N ILE A 46 -3.02 -3.68 -1.55
CA ILE A 46 -4.03 -4.28 -0.65
C ILE A 46 -4.49 -3.24 0.37
N LEU A 47 -3.57 -2.53 1.04
CA LEU A 47 -3.94 -1.47 1.96
C LEU A 47 -4.76 -0.39 1.25
N LYS A 48 -4.32 0.06 0.07
CA LYS A 48 -5.03 1.09 -0.70
C LYS A 48 -6.47 0.70 -1.02
N GLU A 49 -6.74 -0.56 -1.34
CA GLU A 49 -8.11 -1.02 -1.64
C GLU A 49 -8.97 -1.21 -0.39
N ASN A 50 -8.37 -1.57 0.75
CA ASN A 50 -9.10 -1.98 1.94
C ASN A 50 -9.09 -0.97 3.10
N HIS A 51 -8.25 0.08 3.06
CA HIS A 51 -8.03 1.00 4.19
C HIS A 51 -9.32 1.58 4.78
N LEU A 52 -10.32 1.88 3.96
CA LEU A 52 -11.62 2.39 4.43
C LEU A 52 -12.43 1.34 5.19
N GLU A 53 -12.41 0.09 4.73
CA GLU A 53 -13.11 -1.02 5.40
C GLU A 53 -12.44 -1.37 6.72
N TRP A 54 -11.11 -1.25 6.78
CA TRP A 54 -10.31 -1.50 7.97
C TRP A 54 -10.23 -0.29 8.91
N GLU A 55 -10.99 0.77 8.63
CA GLU A 55 -11.08 1.97 9.44
C GLU A 55 -9.74 2.70 9.64
N ILE A 56 -8.87 2.64 8.61
CA ILE A 56 -7.58 3.30 8.55
C ILE A 56 -7.75 4.60 7.77
N TYR A 57 -7.86 5.72 8.49
CA TYR A 57 -8.32 6.99 7.91
C TYR A 57 -7.24 8.05 7.70
N ASP A 58 -6.07 7.97 8.34
CA ASP A 58 -5.05 9.03 8.24
C ASP A 58 -3.62 8.53 8.50
N GLU A 59 -2.61 9.38 8.25
CA GLU A 59 -1.18 9.09 8.44
C GLU A 59 -0.79 8.94 9.92
N GLU A 60 -1.60 9.46 10.84
CA GLU A 60 -1.45 9.23 12.28
C GLU A 60 -2.13 7.93 12.75
N ALA A 61 -2.82 7.22 11.86
CA ALA A 61 -3.35 5.90 12.17
C ALA A 61 -2.21 4.88 12.16
N ASP A 62 -2.19 4.02 13.17
CA ASP A 62 -1.34 2.83 13.18
C ASP A 62 -1.57 2.06 11.86
N GLY A 63 -0.48 1.75 11.17
CA GLY A 63 -0.49 0.87 10.01
C GLY A 63 -0.96 -0.55 10.37
N VAL A 64 -1.01 -1.41 9.37
CA VAL A 64 -1.43 -2.80 9.53
C VAL A 64 -0.34 -3.77 9.13
N CYS A 65 -0.30 -4.89 9.84
CA CYS A 65 0.49 -6.04 9.43
C CYS A 65 -0.27 -6.88 8.41
N LEU A 66 0.35 -7.10 7.26
CA LEU A 66 -0.14 -7.98 6.20
C LEU A 66 0.83 -9.12 5.98
N ALA A 67 0.35 -10.36 6.11
CA ALA A 67 1.01 -11.50 5.51
C ALA A 67 0.58 -11.59 4.04
N VAL A 68 1.54 -11.67 3.12
CA VAL A 68 1.29 -11.66 1.67
C VAL A 68 2.11 -12.75 0.99
N LYS A 69 1.49 -13.45 0.04
CA LYS A 69 2.17 -14.45 -0.79
C LYS A 69 1.62 -14.48 -2.20
N LYS A 70 2.36 -15.11 -3.12
CA LYS A 70 1.85 -15.46 -4.44
C LYS A 70 0.79 -16.57 -4.30
N ALA A 71 -0.23 -16.56 -5.14
CA ALA A 71 -1.24 -17.60 -5.13
C ALA A 71 -0.61 -18.99 -5.29
N ASN A 72 -1.04 -19.95 -4.46
CA ASN A 72 -0.50 -21.31 -4.40
C ASN A 72 0.95 -21.43 -3.90
N SER A 73 1.54 -20.36 -3.36
CA SER A 73 2.82 -20.41 -2.65
C SER A 73 2.61 -20.86 -1.20
N GLU A 74 3.58 -21.59 -0.67
CA GLU A 74 3.69 -21.85 0.77
C GLU A 74 4.44 -20.72 1.48
N ASP A 75 5.45 -20.16 0.81
CA ASP A 75 6.23 -19.04 1.34
C ASP A 75 5.42 -17.74 1.30
N PHE A 76 5.46 -17.00 2.41
CA PHE A 76 4.85 -15.68 2.56
C PHE A 76 5.83 -14.71 3.23
N GLU A 77 5.60 -13.42 3.00
CA GLU A 77 6.31 -12.33 3.65
C GLU A 77 5.32 -11.53 4.51
N VAL A 78 5.81 -10.85 5.54
CA VAL A 78 4.99 -10.00 6.41
C VAL A 78 5.49 -8.57 6.30
N TYR A 79 4.56 -7.65 6.08
CA TYR A 79 4.84 -6.22 5.96
C TYR A 79 3.96 -5.44 6.92
N TYR A 80 4.55 -4.46 7.60
CA TYR A 80 3.79 -3.38 8.21
C TYR A 80 3.62 -2.28 7.17
N VAL A 81 2.38 -1.97 6.81
CA VAL A 81 2.05 -0.96 5.80
C VAL A 81 1.12 0.09 6.41
N GLN A 82 1.44 1.35 6.16
CA GLN A 82 0.67 2.50 6.66
C GLN A 82 0.34 3.45 5.52
N PRO A 83 -0.77 4.19 5.61
CA PRO A 83 -1.07 5.25 4.65
C PRO A 83 0.06 6.26 4.61
N ARG A 84 0.41 6.73 3.41
CA ARG A 84 1.34 7.83 3.21
C ARG A 84 0.80 8.77 2.14
N TYR A 85 0.61 10.02 2.49
CA TYR A 85 0.20 11.04 1.53
C TYR A 85 1.41 11.51 0.72
N SER A 86 1.25 11.52 -0.60
CA SER A 86 2.22 12.12 -1.53
C SER A 86 1.55 13.26 -2.28
N PHE A 87 2.05 14.47 -2.09
CA PHE A 87 1.59 15.64 -2.84
C PHE A 87 2.21 15.63 -4.23
N THR A 88 1.39 15.48 -5.27
CA THR A 88 1.81 15.52 -6.67
C THR A 88 1.22 16.75 -7.35
N PRO A 89 2.00 17.51 -8.15
CA PRO A 89 1.46 18.64 -8.89
C PRO A 89 0.36 18.18 -9.86
N ARG A 90 -0.77 18.88 -9.85
CA ARG A 90 -1.92 18.58 -10.74
C ARG A 90 -1.72 19.09 -12.17
N SER A 91 -0.71 19.92 -12.41
CA SER A 91 -0.37 20.47 -13.71
C SER A 91 1.13 20.42 -13.93
N ASN A 92 1.54 20.17 -15.17
CA ASN A 92 2.92 20.23 -15.65
C ASN A 92 3.22 21.55 -16.38
N LEU A 93 2.52 22.64 -16.02
CA LEU A 93 2.76 23.95 -16.62
C LEU A 93 4.16 24.43 -16.22
N MET A 94 4.97 24.70 -17.23
CA MET A 94 6.31 25.24 -17.09
C MET A 94 6.39 26.46 -18.00
N PHE A 95 6.72 27.60 -17.41
CA PHE A 95 6.91 28.85 -18.13
C PHE A 95 8.35 29.30 -17.95
N ASP A 96 8.91 29.93 -18.96
CA ASP A 96 10.16 30.66 -18.89
C ASP A 96 9.94 32.17 -19.07
N THR A 97 11.03 32.93 -19.10
CA THR A 97 10.94 34.40 -19.16
C THR A 97 10.51 34.89 -20.55
N ASP A 98 10.65 34.09 -21.60
CA ASP A 98 10.27 34.45 -22.96
C ASP A 98 8.76 34.34 -23.18
N ASP A 99 8.08 33.41 -22.48
CA ASP A 99 6.62 33.24 -22.53
C ASP A 99 5.83 34.51 -22.16
N PHE A 100 6.45 35.46 -21.45
CA PHE A 100 5.80 36.71 -21.00
C PHE A 100 6.36 37.99 -21.67
N LYS A 101 7.26 37.88 -22.66
CA LYS A 101 7.87 39.06 -23.31
C LYS A 101 6.97 39.72 -24.36
N ASP A 102 5.97 39.00 -24.88
CA ASP A 102 5.04 39.51 -25.90
C ASP A 102 3.84 40.28 -25.31
N GLU A 103 3.64 40.28 -23.99
CA GLU A 103 2.57 41.07 -23.35
C GLU A 103 3.00 42.52 -23.05
N SER A 104 3.47 43.23 -24.07
CA SER A 104 3.37 44.70 -24.05
C SER A 104 1.94 45.07 -24.48
N VAL A 105 1.03 45.03 -23.51
CA VAL A 105 -0.36 45.45 -23.64
C VAL A 105 -0.41 46.86 -24.24
N THR A 106 -1.05 46.97 -25.41
CA THR A 106 -1.40 48.25 -26.04
C THR A 106 -2.69 48.79 -25.44
#